data_AF-A0AA39YH38-F1
#
_entry.id   AF-A0AA39YH38-F1
#
_cell.length_a   1.000
_cell.length_b   1.000
_cell.length_c   1.000
_cell.angle_alpha   90.00
_cell.angle_beta   90.00
_cell.angle_gamma   90.00
#
_symmetry.space_group_name_H-M   'P 1'
#
loop_
_entity.id
_entity.type
_entity.pdbx_description
1 polymer ?
#
loop_
_entity_poly.entity_id
_entity_poly.type
_entity_poly.pdbx_seq_one_letter_code
_entity_poly.pdbx_strand_id
1 'polypeptide(L)'
;MEDEKREKLMFDSSFERSRTYFQTLQVLRIFSQTIKSARNSIRTLAPDYLPKTHSPRSWIARPLIHPSSNPTEDKILMANWKILWDFYVESEKQLLQRVTEKTEEVKSLRDGLFNATSLREASRSTTMNRYVIVFTIVTVLYLPPSLIAAVFGTELFTSEDVTETIGRFKTSTVVVSITTYVLALLLIWLADRLEYPRTMLRQIKEWCDNLMRSMVRLFRRAILRRHDADSNDSDLD
;
A
#
# COMPACT_ATOMS: atom_id res chain seq x y z
N MET A 1 3.00 2.78 23.85
CA MET A 1 3.38 4.13 23.38
C MET A 1 4.73 4.12 22.65
N GLU A 2 5.69 3.24 23.01
CA GLU A 2 6.94 3.08 22.26
C GLU A 2 6.75 2.37 20.91
N ASP A 3 5.88 1.36 20.82
CA ASP A 3 5.69 0.57 19.59
C ASP A 3 5.09 1.39 18.45
N GLU A 4 4.11 2.24 18.73
CA GLU A 4 3.50 3.14 17.75
C GLU A 4 4.53 4.18 17.22
N LYS A 5 5.46 4.61 18.07
CA LYS A 5 6.56 5.52 17.70
C LYS A 5 7.60 4.81 16.83
N ARG A 6 7.89 3.54 17.11
CA ARG A 6 8.78 2.68 16.32
C ARG A 6 8.16 2.32 14.97
N GLU A 7 6.86 2.04 14.94
CA GLU A 7 6.10 1.79 13.73
C GLU A 7 6.06 3.05 12.84
N LYS A 8 5.81 4.22 13.46
CA LYS A 8 5.95 5.52 12.79
C LYS A 8 7.39 5.83 12.37
N LEU A 9 8.42 5.17 12.93
CA LEU A 9 9.82 5.27 12.49
C LEU A 9 10.17 4.31 11.35
N MET A 10 9.53 3.14 11.28
CA MET A 10 9.78 2.13 10.25
C MET A 10 8.99 2.37 8.96
N PHE A 11 7.84 3.06 9.03
CA PHE A 11 6.96 3.26 7.88
C PHE A 11 6.67 4.74 7.63
N ASP A 12 6.62 5.13 6.36
CA ASP A 12 6.24 6.50 5.98
C ASP A 12 4.72 6.56 5.83
N SER A 13 4.05 7.35 6.65
CA SER A 13 2.60 7.54 6.56
C SER A 13 2.19 8.61 5.55
N SER A 14 3.09 9.51 5.16
CA SER A 14 2.71 10.74 4.45
C SER A 14 3.71 11.18 3.38
N PHE A 15 4.54 10.27 2.86
CA PHE A 15 5.54 10.53 1.80
C PHE A 15 6.65 11.53 2.19
N GLU A 16 6.58 12.13 3.38
CA GLU A 16 7.49 13.13 3.91
C GLU A 16 8.92 12.59 4.04
N ARG A 17 9.09 11.36 4.56
CA ARG A 17 10.43 10.77 4.71
C ARG A 17 11.02 10.37 3.39
N SER A 18 10.20 9.84 2.48
CA SER A 18 10.65 9.53 1.13
C SER A 18 11.18 10.79 0.44
N ARG A 19 10.48 11.93 0.59
CA ARG A 19 10.90 13.25 0.10
C ARG A 19 12.21 13.71 0.74
N THR A 20 12.37 13.56 2.06
CA THR A 20 13.64 13.88 2.74
C THR A 20 14.80 13.06 2.17
N TYR A 21 14.65 11.74 2.01
CA TYR A 21 15.71 10.91 1.43
C TYR A 21 16.06 11.33 0.00
N PHE A 22 15.07 11.65 -0.83
CA PHE A 22 15.32 12.18 -2.18
C PHE A 22 16.08 13.51 -2.14
N GLN A 23 15.69 14.44 -1.26
CA GLN A 23 16.38 15.72 -1.09
C GLN A 23 17.82 15.52 -0.62
N THR A 24 18.06 14.64 0.37
CA THR A 24 19.39 14.32 0.86
C THR A 24 20.27 13.75 -0.25
N LEU A 25 19.75 12.82 -1.08
CA LEU A 25 20.49 12.28 -2.22
C LEU A 25 20.82 13.37 -3.27
N GLN A 26 19.89 14.30 -3.52
CA GLN A 26 20.15 15.44 -4.42
C GLN A 26 21.26 16.35 -3.89
N VAL A 27 21.19 16.70 -2.60
CA VAL A 27 22.22 17.51 -1.95
C VAL A 27 23.58 16.81 -2.00
N LEU A 28 23.63 15.52 -1.71
CA LEU A 28 24.86 14.74 -1.72
C LEU A 28 25.47 14.63 -3.14
N ARG A 29 24.63 14.53 -4.16
CA ARG A 29 25.04 14.61 -5.57
C ARG A 29 25.63 15.99 -5.91
N ILE A 30 24.97 17.07 -5.48
CA ILE A 30 25.46 18.43 -5.68
C ILE A 30 26.82 18.59 -5.01
N PHE A 31 26.98 18.14 -3.76
CA PHE A 31 28.27 18.16 -3.07
C PHE A 31 29.37 17.43 -3.84
N SER A 32 29.10 16.21 -4.33
CA SER A 32 30.05 15.46 -5.16
C SER A 32 30.46 16.24 -6.42
N GLN A 33 29.50 16.86 -7.09
CA GLN A 33 29.75 17.65 -8.30
C GLN A 33 30.54 18.94 -8.00
N THR A 34 30.23 19.61 -6.89
CA THR A 34 30.95 20.80 -6.42
C THR A 34 32.39 20.47 -6.07
N ILE A 35 32.66 19.35 -5.40
CA ILE A 35 34.02 18.88 -5.08
C ILE A 35 34.81 18.64 -6.39
N LYS A 36 34.22 17.94 -7.36
CA LYS A 36 34.84 17.70 -8.68
C LYS A 36 35.07 18.98 -9.46
N SER A 37 34.16 19.95 -9.34
CA SER A 37 34.28 21.26 -9.98
C SER A 37 35.42 22.09 -9.35
N ALA A 38 35.52 22.07 -8.01
CA ALA A 38 36.58 22.74 -7.26
C ALA A 38 37.97 22.25 -7.68
N ARG A 39 38.14 20.94 -7.94
CA ARG A 39 39.39 20.40 -8.52
C ARG A 39 39.75 21.07 -9.83
N ASN A 40 38.78 21.22 -10.74
CA ASN A 40 39.02 21.85 -12.03
C ASN A 40 39.40 23.33 -11.86
N SER A 41 38.75 24.05 -10.96
CA SER A 41 39.08 25.44 -10.64
C SER A 41 40.50 25.58 -10.06
N ILE A 42 40.90 24.72 -9.12
CA ILE A 42 42.26 24.74 -8.56
C ILE A 42 43.29 24.34 -9.60
N ARG A 43 42.96 23.38 -10.48
CA ARG A 43 43.82 23.02 -11.62
C ARG A 43 44.09 24.22 -12.54
N THR A 44 43.10 25.10 -12.74
CA THR A 44 43.29 26.32 -13.55
C THR A 44 44.07 27.42 -12.84
N LEU A 45 44.17 27.36 -11.51
CA LEU A 45 45.01 28.27 -10.71
C LEU A 45 46.48 27.82 -10.68
N ALA A 46 46.78 26.62 -11.19
CA ALA A 46 48.15 26.16 -11.31
C ALA A 46 48.98 27.16 -12.13
N PRO A 47 50.19 27.51 -11.67
CA PRO A 47 51.06 28.38 -12.44
C PRO A 47 51.34 27.77 -13.82
N ASP A 48 50.89 28.45 -14.88
CA ASP A 48 51.14 28.06 -16.26
C ASP A 48 52.65 28.21 -16.59
N TYR A 49 53.46 27.21 -16.24
CA TYR A 49 54.85 27.10 -16.71
C TYR A 49 55.05 25.98 -17.74
N LEU A 50 53.98 25.26 -18.11
CA LEU A 50 54.03 24.31 -19.21
C LEU A 50 53.94 25.07 -20.54
N PRO A 51 54.80 24.78 -21.54
CA PRO A 51 54.73 25.41 -22.85
C PRO A 51 53.41 25.01 -23.49
N LYS A 52 52.42 25.90 -23.44
CA LYS A 52 51.15 25.72 -24.15
C LYS A 52 51.45 25.77 -25.64
N THR A 53 51.42 24.61 -26.28
CA THR A 53 51.30 24.46 -27.73
C THR A 53 50.24 25.45 -28.24
N HIS A 54 50.68 26.31 -29.16
CA HIS A 54 49.97 27.46 -29.72
C HIS A 54 48.48 27.19 -29.99
N SER A 55 47.60 27.81 -29.20
CA SER A 55 46.23 28.10 -29.63
C SER A 55 46.13 29.62 -29.87
N PRO A 56 45.76 30.08 -31.09
CA PRO A 56 45.80 31.52 -31.44
C PRO A 56 44.76 32.42 -30.73
N ARG A 57 44.06 31.93 -29.70
CA ARG A 57 42.90 32.60 -29.11
C ARG A 57 43.07 33.04 -27.64
N SER A 58 44.25 32.88 -27.02
CA SER A 58 44.43 33.10 -25.58
C SER A 58 44.79 34.53 -25.14
N TRP A 59 44.66 35.55 -26.00
CA TRP A 59 45.04 36.95 -25.65
C TRP A 59 44.21 37.56 -24.49
N ILE A 60 43.15 36.90 -24.06
CA ILE A 60 42.29 37.31 -22.93
C ILE A 60 42.70 36.63 -21.60
N ALA A 61 43.55 35.60 -21.63
CA ALA A 61 44.02 34.91 -20.43
C ALA A 61 45.45 35.33 -20.08
N ARG A 62 45.61 36.55 -19.54
CA ARG A 62 46.86 36.91 -18.87
C ARG A 62 47.01 36.04 -17.62
N PRO A 63 48.13 35.33 -17.41
CA PRO A 63 48.40 34.70 -16.13
C PRO A 63 48.49 35.80 -15.08
N LEU A 64 47.76 35.67 -13.96
CA LEU A 64 47.90 36.54 -12.78
C LEU A 64 49.25 36.35 -12.06
N ILE A 65 50.13 35.52 -12.62
CA ILE A 65 51.43 35.17 -12.09
C ILE A 65 52.45 35.73 -13.08
N HIS A 66 53.11 36.81 -12.69
CA HIS A 66 54.29 37.29 -13.39
C HIS A 66 55.36 36.20 -13.22
N PRO A 67 55.97 35.68 -14.31
CA PRO A 67 57.11 34.77 -14.16
C PRO A 67 58.16 35.49 -13.31
N SER A 68 58.63 34.86 -12.24
CA SER A 68 59.67 35.47 -11.41
C SER A 68 60.90 35.68 -12.30
N SER A 69 61.57 36.82 -12.13
CA SER A 69 62.85 37.06 -12.78
C SER A 69 63.94 36.09 -12.30
N ASN A 70 63.68 35.32 -11.23
CA ASN A 70 64.61 34.38 -10.63
C ASN A 70 64.18 32.91 -10.84
N PRO A 71 64.96 32.11 -11.60
CA PRO A 71 64.64 30.69 -11.86
C PRO A 71 64.66 29.80 -10.62
N THR A 72 65.26 30.26 -9.52
CA THR A 72 65.26 29.55 -8.22
C THR A 72 63.91 29.68 -7.52
N GLU A 73 63.27 30.84 -7.64
CA GLU A 73 61.97 31.12 -7.03
C GLU A 73 60.85 30.33 -7.72
N ASP A 74 60.89 30.22 -9.05
CA ASP A 74 59.98 29.38 -9.83
C ASP A 74 60.06 27.89 -9.43
N LYS A 75 61.27 27.37 -9.18
CA LYS A 75 61.46 25.99 -8.71
C LYS A 75 60.84 25.75 -7.33
N ILE A 76 61.00 26.71 -6.41
CA ILE A 76 60.42 26.63 -5.06
C ILE A 76 58.89 26.72 -5.14
N LEU A 77 58.36 27.62 -5.96
CA LEU A 77 56.91 27.77 -6.18
C LEU A 77 56.31 26.47 -6.73
N MET A 78 56.98 25.82 -7.67
CA MET A 78 56.54 24.55 -8.26
C MET A 78 56.57 23.40 -7.25
N ALA A 79 57.62 23.33 -6.43
CA ALA A 79 57.72 22.32 -5.38
C ALA A 79 56.60 22.47 -4.33
N ASN A 80 56.34 23.71 -3.90
CA ASN A 80 55.25 24.01 -2.97
C ASN A 80 53.87 23.76 -3.59
N TRP A 81 53.68 24.13 -4.86
CA TRP A 81 52.45 23.84 -5.59
C TRP A 81 52.18 22.35 -5.70
N LYS A 82 53.22 21.54 -5.98
CA LYS A 82 53.11 20.09 -6.04
C LYS A 82 52.65 19.50 -4.70
N ILE A 83 53.23 19.96 -3.59
CA ILE A 83 52.84 19.51 -2.24
C ILE A 83 51.37 19.84 -1.97
N LEU A 84 50.95 21.08 -2.27
CA LEU A 84 49.56 21.52 -2.09
C LEU A 84 48.59 20.74 -2.97
N TRP A 85 48.97 20.48 -4.22
CA TRP A 85 48.16 19.70 -5.16
C TRP A 85 48.00 18.26 -4.72
N ASP A 86 49.10 17.60 -4.32
CA ASP A 86 49.08 16.21 -3.85
C ASP A 86 48.23 16.08 -2.57
N PHE A 87 48.32 17.05 -1.64
CA PHE A 87 47.45 17.12 -0.46
C PHE A 87 45.96 17.33 -0.83
N TYR A 88 45.69 18.22 -1.78
CA TYR A 88 44.33 18.52 -2.22
C TYR A 88 43.68 17.31 -2.90
N VAL A 89 44.39 16.63 -3.81
CA VAL A 89 43.88 15.44 -4.52
C VAL A 89 43.59 14.31 -3.54
N GLU A 90 44.45 14.11 -2.54
CA GLU A 90 44.21 13.10 -1.50
C GLU A 90 42.99 13.46 -0.65
N SER A 91 42.85 14.71 -0.24
CA SER A 91 41.69 15.20 0.52
C SER A 91 40.39 15.09 -0.29
N GLU A 92 40.41 15.45 -1.58
CA GLU A 92 39.30 15.33 -2.51
C GLU A 92 38.84 13.88 -2.62
N LYS A 93 39.78 12.95 -2.80
CA LYS A 93 39.51 11.52 -2.91
C LYS A 93 38.82 10.99 -1.66
N GLN A 94 39.32 11.35 -0.46
CA GLN A 94 38.70 10.94 0.80
C GLN A 94 37.29 11.50 0.97
N LEU A 95 37.06 12.77 0.62
CA LEU A 95 35.74 13.38 0.68
C LEU A 95 34.76 12.75 -0.31
N LEU A 96 35.19 12.50 -1.56
CA LEU A 96 34.37 11.84 -2.57
C LEU A 96 34.03 10.40 -2.18
N GLN A 97 34.97 9.69 -1.56
CA GLN A 97 34.71 8.35 -1.04
C GLN A 97 33.63 8.38 0.05
N ARG A 98 33.78 9.25 1.07
CA ARG A 98 32.78 9.40 2.14
C ARG A 98 31.40 9.79 1.60
N VAL A 99 31.35 10.71 0.64
CA VAL A 99 30.11 11.12 -0.03
C VAL A 99 29.46 9.94 -0.75
N THR A 100 30.25 9.09 -1.42
CA THR A 100 29.76 7.90 -2.12
C THR A 100 29.23 6.86 -1.14
N GLU A 101 29.98 6.55 -0.08
CA GLU A 101 29.55 5.64 0.99
C GLU A 101 28.24 6.10 1.62
N LYS A 102 28.13 7.39 1.98
CA LYS A 102 26.90 7.97 2.53
C LYS A 102 25.75 7.97 1.52
N THR A 103 26.03 8.07 0.23
CA THR A 103 25.00 7.99 -0.82
C THR A 103 24.39 6.59 -0.84
N GLU A 104 25.22 5.55 -0.82
CA GLU A 104 24.75 4.16 -0.82
C GLU A 104 24.03 3.80 0.49
N GLU A 105 24.50 4.27 1.65
CA GLU A 105 23.79 4.12 2.93
C GLU A 105 22.37 4.72 2.85
N VAL A 106 22.26 5.99 2.43
CA VAL A 106 20.98 6.71 2.31
C VAL A 106 20.05 6.04 1.30
N LYS A 107 20.60 5.55 0.18
CA LYS A 107 19.85 4.82 -0.84
C LYS A 107 19.31 3.49 -0.29
N SER A 108 20.13 2.72 0.43
CA SER A 108 19.70 1.49 1.09
C SER A 108 18.60 1.74 2.12
N LEU A 109 18.72 2.82 2.91
CA LEU A 109 17.69 3.22 3.89
C LEU A 109 16.37 3.57 3.21
N ARG A 110 16.42 4.35 2.12
CA ARG A 110 15.25 4.69 1.31
C ARG A 110 14.59 3.44 0.72
N ASP A 111 15.38 2.53 0.15
CA ASP A 111 14.87 1.32 -0.49
C ASP A 111 14.25 0.38 0.57
N GLY A 112 14.86 0.26 1.75
CA GLY A 112 14.28 -0.44 2.90
C GLY A 112 12.95 0.16 3.35
N LEU A 113 12.85 1.49 3.44
CA LEU A 113 11.61 2.19 3.79
C LEU A 113 10.51 1.94 2.77
N PHE A 114 10.82 1.98 1.47
CA PHE A 114 9.84 1.71 0.42
C PHE A 114 9.37 0.27 0.43
N ASN A 115 10.28 -0.69 0.57
CA ASN A 115 9.90 -2.10 0.67
C ASN A 115 8.99 -2.36 1.89
N ALA A 116 9.31 -1.77 3.04
CA ALA A 116 8.47 -1.86 4.24
C ALA A 116 7.10 -1.20 4.03
N THR A 117 7.06 -0.03 3.40
CA THR A 117 5.82 0.71 3.12
C THR A 117 4.95 -0.05 2.12
N SER A 118 5.52 -0.57 1.03
CA SER A 118 4.81 -1.40 0.05
C SER A 118 4.28 -2.68 0.67
N LEU A 119 5.03 -3.33 1.56
CA LEU A 119 4.54 -4.51 2.30
C LEU A 119 3.35 -4.16 3.21
N ARG A 120 3.43 -3.01 3.91
CA ARG A 120 2.32 -2.52 4.74
C ARG A 120 1.09 -2.18 3.90
N GLU A 121 1.27 -1.53 2.76
CA GLU A 121 0.19 -1.21 1.82
C GLU A 121 -0.43 -2.47 1.23
N ALA A 122 0.38 -3.46 0.84
CA ALA A 122 -0.09 -4.76 0.37
C ALA A 122 -0.86 -5.52 1.46
N SER A 123 -0.38 -5.50 2.70
CA SER A 123 -1.07 -6.07 3.86
C SER A 123 -2.41 -5.37 4.15
N ARG A 124 -2.44 -4.04 4.09
CA ARG A 124 -3.66 -3.24 4.23
C ARG A 124 -4.66 -3.52 3.11
N SER A 125 -4.19 -3.66 1.87
CA SER A 125 -4.99 -4.05 0.71
C SER A 125 -5.57 -5.46 0.86
N THR A 126 -4.77 -6.41 1.36
CA THR A 126 -5.23 -7.78 1.65
C THR A 126 -6.33 -7.78 2.72
N THR A 127 -6.16 -6.97 3.77
CA THR A 127 -7.17 -6.81 4.83
C THR A 127 -8.45 -6.16 4.28
N MET A 128 -8.33 -5.15 3.42
CA MET A 128 -9.46 -4.52 2.75
C MET A 128 -10.21 -5.51 1.84
N ASN A 129 -9.48 -6.29 1.05
CA ASN A 129 -10.05 -7.33 0.19
C ASN A 129 -10.85 -8.35 1.01
N ARG A 130 -10.35 -8.72 2.19
CA ARG A 130 -11.08 -9.60 3.12
C ARG A 130 -12.40 -8.99 3.58
N TYR A 131 -12.47 -7.69 3.87
CA TYR A 131 -13.73 -7.03 4.24
C TYR A 131 -14.74 -7.01 3.09
N VAL A 132 -14.28 -6.80 1.85
CA VAL A 132 -15.15 -6.85 0.66
C VAL A 132 -15.79 -8.23 0.52
N ILE A 133 -15.00 -9.30 0.63
CA ILE A 133 -15.50 -10.67 0.54
C ILE A 133 -16.56 -10.95 1.61
N VAL A 134 -16.30 -10.56 2.87
CA VAL A 134 -17.27 -10.74 3.96
C VAL A 134 -18.55 -9.95 3.70
N PHE A 135 -18.43 -8.69 3.26
CA PHE A 135 -19.58 -7.87 2.90
C PHE A 135 -20.40 -8.54 1.80
N THR A 136 -19.76 -9.03 0.73
CA THR A 136 -20.44 -9.73 -0.36
C THR A 136 -21.19 -10.97 0.14
N ILE A 137 -20.58 -11.78 1.02
CA ILE A 137 -21.26 -12.96 1.60
C ILE A 137 -22.50 -12.54 2.38
N VAL A 138 -22.39 -11.51 3.24
CA VAL A 138 -23.51 -11.00 4.03
C VAL A 138 -24.63 -10.45 3.13
N THR A 139 -24.28 -9.68 2.09
CA THR A 139 -25.26 -9.14 1.13
C THR A 139 -25.97 -10.26 0.37
N VAL A 140 -25.24 -11.25 -0.15
CA VAL A 140 -25.83 -12.39 -0.88
C VAL A 140 -26.77 -13.20 0.02
N LEU A 141 -26.47 -13.34 1.31
CA LEU A 141 -27.34 -14.02 2.26
C LEU A 141 -28.56 -13.18 2.68
N TYR A 142 -28.43 -11.85 2.72
CA TYR A 142 -29.50 -10.94 3.16
C TYR A 142 -30.52 -10.61 2.05
N LEU A 143 -30.08 -10.64 0.80
CA LEU A 143 -30.89 -10.25 -0.35
C LEU A 143 -32.18 -11.10 -0.51
N PRO A 144 -32.15 -12.44 -0.34
CA PRO A 144 -33.36 -13.26 -0.48
C PRO A 144 -34.39 -13.01 0.64
N PRO A 145 -34.04 -13.00 1.95
CA PRO A 145 -34.98 -12.63 3.01
C PRO A 145 -35.56 -11.23 2.85
N SER A 146 -34.76 -10.26 2.40
CA SER A 146 -35.25 -8.90 2.16
C SER A 146 -36.31 -8.86 1.05
N LEU A 147 -36.17 -9.69 0.02
CA LEU A 147 -37.15 -9.81 -1.06
C LEU A 147 -38.44 -10.49 -0.56
N ILE A 148 -38.32 -11.56 0.25
CA ILE A 148 -39.47 -12.20 0.91
C ILE A 148 -40.23 -11.18 1.75
N ALA A 149 -39.54 -10.44 2.61
CA ALA A 149 -40.14 -9.45 3.50
C ALA A 149 -40.85 -8.34 2.70
N ALA A 150 -40.27 -7.90 1.59
CA ALA A 150 -40.90 -6.91 0.71
C ALA A 150 -42.15 -7.48 0.01
N VAL A 151 -42.09 -8.70 -0.54
CA VAL A 151 -43.22 -9.33 -1.24
C VAL A 151 -44.38 -9.59 -0.28
N PHE A 152 -44.13 -10.18 0.89
CA PHE A 152 -45.18 -10.45 1.88
C PHE A 152 -45.58 -9.22 2.72
N GLY A 153 -44.81 -8.14 2.67
CA GLY A 153 -45.12 -6.88 3.35
C GLY A 153 -46.05 -5.96 2.57
N THR A 154 -46.36 -6.29 1.31
CA THR A 154 -47.30 -5.52 0.49
C THR A 154 -48.75 -5.99 0.71
N GLU A 155 -49.68 -5.04 0.81
CA GLU A 155 -51.11 -5.27 1.12
C GLU A 155 -51.85 -6.14 0.07
N LEU A 156 -51.21 -6.47 -1.05
CA LEU A 156 -51.69 -7.37 -2.10
C LEU A 156 -52.02 -8.79 -1.61
N PHE A 157 -51.52 -9.20 -0.44
CA PHE A 157 -51.79 -10.52 0.17
C PHE A 157 -52.73 -10.46 1.39
N THR A 158 -53.29 -9.29 1.70
CA THR A 158 -54.18 -9.07 2.86
C THR A 158 -55.67 -9.02 2.48
N SER A 159 -56.00 -9.01 1.18
CA SER A 159 -57.39 -9.04 0.71
C SER A 159 -57.98 -10.47 0.70
N GLU A 160 -59.17 -10.58 1.29
CA GLU A 160 -59.83 -11.78 1.81
C GLU A 160 -60.32 -12.79 0.73
N ASP A 161 -60.22 -12.45 -0.56
CA ASP A 161 -60.97 -13.14 -1.63
C ASP A 161 -60.21 -14.26 -2.39
N VAL A 162 -58.96 -14.60 -2.01
CA VAL A 162 -58.20 -15.63 -2.75
C VAL A 162 -57.36 -16.55 -1.86
N THR A 163 -57.94 -17.03 -0.76
CA THR A 163 -57.30 -17.90 0.24
C THR A 163 -56.65 -19.16 -0.34
N GLU A 164 -57.24 -19.77 -1.38
CA GLU A 164 -56.69 -20.99 -2.01
C GLU A 164 -55.45 -20.69 -2.90
N THR A 165 -55.45 -19.57 -3.63
CA THR A 165 -54.31 -19.16 -4.48
C THR A 165 -53.17 -18.58 -3.64
N ILE A 166 -53.48 -17.88 -2.54
CA ILE A 166 -52.50 -17.38 -1.57
C ILE A 166 -51.68 -18.53 -0.98
N GLY A 167 -52.32 -19.69 -0.71
CA GLY A 167 -51.63 -20.89 -0.25
C GLY A 167 -50.57 -21.40 -1.24
N ARG A 168 -50.93 -21.50 -2.52
CA ARG A 168 -50.00 -21.93 -3.58
C ARG A 168 -48.87 -20.91 -3.79
N PHE A 169 -49.18 -19.61 -3.75
CA PHE A 169 -48.21 -18.52 -3.91
C PHE A 169 -47.22 -18.43 -2.74
N LYS A 170 -47.71 -18.66 -1.52
CA LYS A 170 -46.87 -18.75 -0.31
C LYS A 170 -45.90 -19.92 -0.42
N THR A 171 -46.36 -21.06 -0.94
CA THR A 171 -45.54 -22.26 -1.11
C THR A 171 -44.46 -22.05 -2.17
N SER A 172 -44.80 -21.48 -3.33
CA SER A 172 -43.82 -21.18 -4.38
C SER A 172 -42.80 -20.11 -3.94
N THR A 173 -43.20 -19.10 -3.18
CA THR A 173 -42.27 -18.09 -2.65
C THR A 173 -41.28 -18.68 -1.64
N VAL A 174 -41.73 -19.60 -0.78
CA VAL A 174 -40.87 -20.35 0.14
C VAL A 174 -39.89 -21.25 -0.64
N VAL A 175 -40.36 -21.94 -1.68
CA VAL A 175 -39.51 -22.80 -2.53
C VAL A 175 -38.44 -21.99 -3.29
N VAL A 176 -38.80 -20.83 -3.86
CA VAL A 176 -37.85 -19.93 -4.53
C VAL A 176 -36.80 -19.42 -3.54
N SER A 177 -37.19 -19.15 -2.29
CA SER A 177 -36.24 -18.74 -1.25
C SER A 177 -35.30 -19.86 -0.84
N ILE A 178 -35.80 -21.09 -0.67
CA ILE A 178 -34.95 -22.26 -0.38
C ILE A 178 -33.96 -22.48 -1.53
N THR A 179 -34.43 -22.34 -2.78
CA THR A 179 -33.59 -22.48 -3.98
C THR A 179 -32.49 -21.41 -3.99
N THR A 180 -32.84 -20.17 -3.65
CA THR A 180 -31.87 -19.08 -3.54
C THR A 180 -30.85 -19.31 -2.43
N TYR A 181 -31.25 -19.93 -1.30
CA TYR A 181 -30.31 -20.33 -0.24
C TYR A 181 -29.35 -21.44 -0.68
N VAL A 182 -29.84 -22.44 -1.42
CA VAL A 182 -28.97 -23.48 -2.00
C VAL A 182 -27.95 -22.85 -2.94
N LEU A 183 -28.38 -21.90 -3.76
CA LEU A 183 -27.52 -21.18 -4.70
C LEU A 183 -26.49 -20.30 -3.97
N ALA A 184 -26.90 -19.61 -2.90
CA ALA A 184 -26.01 -18.85 -2.03
C ALA A 184 -24.98 -19.75 -1.32
N LEU A 185 -25.40 -20.92 -0.81
CA LEU A 185 -24.51 -21.91 -0.21
C LEU A 185 -23.53 -22.49 -1.25
N LEU A 186 -23.96 -22.67 -2.49
CA LEU A 186 -23.13 -23.10 -3.60
C LEU A 186 -22.09 -22.02 -3.96
N LEU A 187 -22.48 -20.74 -3.97
CA LEU A 187 -21.55 -19.61 -4.16
C LEU A 187 -20.53 -19.49 -3.02
N ILE A 188 -20.96 -19.70 -1.77
CA ILE A 188 -20.05 -19.73 -0.60
C ILE A 188 -19.09 -20.91 -0.71
N TRP A 189 -19.58 -22.08 -1.11
CA TRP A 189 -18.74 -23.26 -1.33
C TRP A 189 -17.76 -23.07 -2.49
N LEU A 190 -18.16 -22.38 -3.56
CA LEU A 190 -17.29 -22.02 -4.67
C LEU A 190 -16.20 -21.02 -4.24
N ALA A 191 -16.56 -20.07 -3.37
CA ALA A 191 -15.61 -19.13 -2.76
C ALA A 191 -14.62 -19.85 -1.81
N ASP A 192 -15.06 -20.89 -1.10
CA ASP A 192 -14.22 -21.72 -0.22
C ASP A 192 -13.17 -22.52 -1.01
N ARG A 193 -13.47 -22.87 -2.27
CA ARG A 193 -12.52 -23.54 -3.18
C ARG A 193 -11.39 -22.61 -3.67
N LEU A 194 -11.53 -21.29 -3.49
CA LEU A 194 -10.60 -20.26 -3.97
C LEU A 194 -9.57 -19.80 -2.92
N GLU A 195 -9.35 -20.57 -1.85
CA GLU A 195 -8.30 -20.40 -0.82
C GLU A 195 -8.45 -19.15 0.08
N TYR A 196 -9.26 -19.23 1.15
CA TYR A 196 -9.23 -18.30 2.30
C TYR A 196 -9.29 -19.05 3.65
N PRO A 197 -8.85 -18.46 4.79
CA PRO A 197 -8.52 -19.21 6.01
C PRO A 197 -9.77 -19.73 6.71
N ARG A 198 -9.80 -21.06 6.84
CA ARG A 198 -10.88 -21.91 7.37
C ARG A 198 -11.40 -21.53 8.77
N THR A 199 -10.67 -20.73 9.53
CA THR A 199 -11.02 -20.37 10.92
C THR A 199 -12.22 -19.41 11.02
N MET A 200 -12.38 -18.46 10.10
CA MET A 200 -13.52 -17.53 10.15
C MET A 200 -14.78 -18.01 9.45
N LEU A 201 -14.63 -18.81 8.39
CA LEU A 201 -15.78 -19.49 7.78
C LEU A 201 -16.45 -20.49 8.73
N ARG A 202 -15.68 -21.06 9.66
CA ARG A 202 -16.23 -21.94 10.70
C ARG A 202 -17.17 -21.20 11.65
N GLN A 203 -16.82 -19.97 12.06
CA GLN A 203 -17.69 -19.14 12.89
C GLN A 203 -18.96 -18.71 12.14
N ILE A 204 -18.83 -18.37 10.85
CA ILE A 204 -19.98 -18.01 10.00
C ILE A 204 -20.88 -19.23 9.77
N LYS A 205 -20.29 -20.41 9.56
CA LYS A 205 -21.04 -21.66 9.41
C LYS A 205 -21.80 -22.02 10.68
N GLU A 206 -21.17 -21.91 11.85
CA GLU A 206 -21.81 -22.16 13.14
C GLU A 206 -22.94 -21.16 13.42
N TRP A 207 -22.72 -19.89 13.08
CA TRP A 207 -23.75 -18.86 13.17
C TRP A 207 -24.92 -19.11 12.20
N CYS A 208 -24.64 -19.45 10.94
CA CYS A 208 -25.65 -19.83 9.95
C CYS A 208 -26.45 -21.07 10.37
N ASP A 209 -25.80 -22.10 10.92
CA ASP A 209 -26.48 -23.30 11.42
C ASP A 209 -27.38 -22.99 12.61
N ASN A 210 -26.96 -22.06 13.48
CA ASN A 210 -27.81 -21.59 14.58
C ASN A 210 -28.98 -20.76 14.08
N LEU A 211 -28.76 -19.93 13.06
CA LEU A 211 -29.79 -19.07 12.48
C LEU A 211 -30.82 -19.89 11.70
N MET A 212 -30.38 -20.88 10.92
CA MET A 212 -31.26 -21.88 10.30
C MET A 212 -32.07 -22.64 11.35
N ARG A 213 -31.44 -23.08 12.45
CA ARG A 213 -32.17 -23.76 13.54
C ARG A 213 -33.17 -22.86 14.23
N SER A 214 -32.89 -21.57 14.42
CA SER A 214 -33.86 -20.61 14.94
C SER A 214 -35.01 -20.35 13.96
N MET A 215 -34.72 -20.22 12.67
CA MET A 215 -35.73 -20.07 11.62
C MET A 215 -36.64 -21.31 11.54
N VAL A 216 -36.09 -22.53 11.56
CA VAL A 216 -36.87 -23.77 11.57
C VAL A 216 -37.75 -23.87 12.83
N ARG A 217 -37.25 -23.44 13.99
CA ARG A 217 -38.05 -23.41 15.23
C ARG A 217 -39.22 -22.44 15.14
N LEU A 218 -39.01 -21.26 14.57
CA LEU A 218 -40.07 -20.28 14.33
C LEU A 218 -41.08 -20.78 13.29
N PHE A 219 -40.60 -21.41 12.22
CA PHE A 219 -41.45 -21.99 11.19
C PHE A 219 -42.30 -23.16 11.70
N ARG A 220 -41.70 -24.05 12.51
CA ARG A 220 -42.41 -25.15 13.17
C ARG A 220 -43.46 -24.63 14.15
N ARG A 221 -43.16 -23.56 14.90
CA ARG A 221 -44.15 -22.91 15.79
C ARG A 221 -45.29 -22.24 15.03
N ALA A 222 -44.99 -21.64 13.87
CA ALA A 222 -46.02 -21.04 13.01
C ALA A 222 -46.93 -22.10 12.36
N ILE A 223 -46.38 -23.26 12.00
CA ILE A 223 -47.15 -24.39 11.45
C ILE A 223 -48.04 -25.03 12.53
N LEU A 224 -47.52 -25.26 13.73
CA LEU A 224 -48.29 -25.88 14.83
C LEU A 224 -49.45 -24.98 15.30
N ARG A 225 -49.22 -23.65 15.40
CA ARG A 225 -50.31 -22.69 15.69
C ARG A 225 -51.44 -22.71 14.66
N ARG A 226 -51.16 -23.14 13.42
CA ARG A 226 -52.17 -23.25 12.37
C ARG A 226 -52.98 -24.54 12.48
N HIS A 227 -52.36 -25.62 12.95
CA HIS A 227 -53.03 -26.89 13.19
C HIS A 227 -53.97 -26.81 14.42
N ASP A 228 -53.59 -26.06 15.46
CA ASP A 228 -54.45 -25.84 16.63
C ASP A 228 -55.63 -24.89 16.33
N ALA A 229 -55.50 -24.02 15.32
CA ALA A 229 -56.57 -23.12 14.89
C ALA A 229 -57.62 -23.84 14.04
N ASP A 230 -57.22 -24.77 13.17
CA ASP A 230 -58.15 -25.60 12.38
C ASP A 230 -58.87 -26.64 13.25
N SER A 231 -58.24 -27.17 14.31
CA SER A 231 -58.89 -28.16 15.18
C SER A 231 -59.94 -27.56 16.12
N ASN A 232 -59.84 -26.26 16.41
CA ASN A 232 -60.74 -25.58 17.34
C ASN A 232 -62.01 -25.04 16.65
N ASP A 233 -62.03 -25.04 15.31
CA ASP A 233 -63.19 -24.67 14.49
C ASP A 233 -64.06 -25.90 14.14
N SER A 234 -63.48 -27.11 14.18
CA SER A 234 -64.19 -28.38 13.93
C SER A 234 -64.97 -28.95 15.12
N ASP A 235 -64.84 -28.34 16.31
CA ASP A 235 -65.56 -28.75 17.54
C ASP A 235 -66.78 -27.85 17.86
N LEU A 236 -67.16 -26.94 16.94
CA LEU A 236 -68.26 -26.00 17.10
C LEU A 236 -69.47 -26.23 16.17
N ASP A 237 -69.53 -27.36 15.46
CA ASP A 237 -70.72 -27.83 14.72
C ASP A 237 -71.36 -29.08 15.37
#